data_AF-A0A401WYP5-F1
#
_entry.id   AF-A0A401WYP5-F1
#
_cell.length_a   1.000
_cell.length_b   1.000
_cell.length_c   1.000
_cell.angle_alpha   90.00
_cell.angle_beta   90.00
_cell.angle_gamma   90.00
#
_symmetry.space_group_name_H-M   'P 1'
#
loop_
_entity.id
_entity.type
_entity.pdbx_description
1 polymer ?
#
loop_
_entity_poly.entity_id
_entity_poly.type
_entity_poly.pdbx_seq_one_letter_code
_entity_poly.pdbx_strand_id
1 'polypeptide(L)'
;MATNDDKNEFVVGALACNDEIVGVWTETTHDDKRQPRLFSSREDAQNAIDKFAAESEEAFKRGDVRSIMTSDDFAVFEASDPAIRDLIIESFPEYEPDQSVDDLPDPNAPSA
;
A
#
# COMPACT_ATOMS: atom_id res chain seq x y z
N MET A 1 -24.62 2.69 14.12
CA MET A 1 -24.08 2.27 12.81
C MET A 1 -23.19 3.39 12.35
N ALA A 2 -21.88 3.25 12.50
CA ALA A 2 -20.95 4.05 11.72
C ALA A 2 -21.00 3.44 10.32
N THR A 3 -21.30 4.26 9.33
CA THR A 3 -21.06 3.92 7.92
C THR A 3 -19.59 3.50 7.80
N ASN A 4 -19.32 2.39 7.13
CA ASN A 4 -17.97 2.07 6.66
C ASN A 4 -17.66 3.11 5.56
N ASP A 5 -17.42 4.36 5.98
CA ASP A 5 -16.87 5.41 5.15
C ASP A 5 -15.61 4.83 4.50
N ASP A 6 -15.59 4.87 3.18
CA ASP A 6 -14.45 4.69 2.31
C ASP A 6 -13.13 4.96 3.05
N LYS A 7 -12.53 3.92 3.63
CA LYS A 7 -11.15 4.01 4.08
C LYS A 7 -10.35 4.04 2.79
N ASN A 8 -10.09 5.24 2.29
CA ASN A 8 -9.09 5.44 1.26
C ASN A 8 -7.77 5.01 1.87
N GLU A 9 -7.46 3.73 1.73
CA GLU A 9 -6.21 3.14 2.14
C GLU A 9 -5.20 3.37 1.03
N PHE A 10 -4.00 3.75 1.42
CA PHE A 10 -2.94 4.08 0.49
C PHE A 10 -1.80 3.08 0.64
N VAL A 11 -1.10 2.83 -0.45
CA VAL A 11 0.13 2.04 -0.48
C VAL A 11 1.26 2.83 -1.11
N VAL A 12 2.48 2.49 -0.74
CA VAL A 12 3.68 3.02 -1.38
C VAL A 12 4.16 2.00 -2.41
N GLY A 13 4.20 2.39 -3.67
CA GLY A 13 4.79 1.62 -4.75
C GLY A 13 6.24 2.02 -5.00
N ALA A 14 7.10 1.05 -5.28
CA ALA A 14 8.45 1.27 -5.78
C ALA A 14 8.42 1.37 -7.31
N LEU A 15 9.09 2.38 -7.84
CA LEU A 15 9.11 2.67 -9.27
C LEU A 15 10.40 2.16 -9.92
N ALA A 16 10.28 1.67 -11.15
CA ALA A 16 11.40 1.49 -12.05
C ALA A 16 11.79 2.82 -12.72
N CYS A 17 12.92 2.83 -13.43
CA CYS A 17 13.44 4.02 -14.11
C CYS A 17 12.51 4.60 -15.21
N ASN A 18 11.45 3.88 -15.59
CA ASN A 18 10.43 4.29 -16.55
C ASN A 18 9.07 4.57 -15.88
N ASP A 19 9.07 4.84 -14.58
CA ASP A 19 7.88 5.12 -13.77
C ASP A 19 6.90 3.93 -13.66
N GLU A 20 7.29 2.73 -14.09
CA GLU A 20 6.49 1.52 -13.89
C GLU A 20 6.58 1.04 -12.44
N ILE A 21 5.45 0.63 -11.87
CA ILE A 21 5.39 0.08 -10.52
C ILE A 21 5.93 -1.35 -10.56
N VAL A 22 7.01 -1.60 -9.82
CA VAL A 22 7.67 -2.92 -9.75
C VAL A 22 7.46 -3.65 -8.44
N GLY A 23 6.80 -3.01 -7.48
CA GLY A 23 6.42 -3.62 -6.22
C GLY A 23 5.76 -2.62 -5.27
N VAL A 24 5.24 -3.13 -4.16
CA VAL A 24 4.65 -2.32 -3.09
C VAL A 24 5.41 -2.55 -1.78
N TRP A 25 5.41 -1.55 -0.92
CA TRP A 25 5.99 -1.66 0.41
C TRP A 25 5.22 -2.69 1.24
N THR A 26 5.97 -3.48 2.00
CA THR A 26 5.41 -4.55 2.83
C THR A 26 5.73 -4.35 4.29
N GLU A 27 4.89 -4.92 5.13
CA GLU A 27 5.20 -5.17 6.55
C GLU A 27 5.20 -6.67 6.83
N THR A 28 5.90 -7.05 7.90
CA THR A 28 5.88 -8.42 8.42
C THR A 28 4.89 -8.47 9.57
N THR A 29 3.88 -9.34 9.45
CA THR A 29 2.88 -9.56 10.49
C THR A 29 3.46 -10.37 11.66
N HIS A 30 2.70 -10.47 12.75
CA HIS A 30 3.06 -11.30 13.91
C HIS A 30 3.26 -12.79 13.56
N ASP A 31 2.66 -13.27 12.47
CA ASP A 31 2.79 -14.64 11.97
C ASP A 31 3.95 -14.81 10.97
N ASP A 32 4.91 -13.87 10.94
CA ASP A 32 6.05 -13.83 10.01
C ASP A 32 5.64 -13.79 8.51
N LYS A 33 4.37 -13.47 8.22
CA LYS A 33 3.87 -13.32 6.85
C LYS A 33 4.11 -11.90 6.36
N ARG A 34 4.46 -11.77 5.08
CA ARG A 34 4.55 -10.46 4.43
C ARG A 34 3.18 -10.05 3.91
N GLN A 35 2.79 -8.82 4.21
CA GLN A 35 1.56 -8.21 3.71
C GLN A 35 1.87 -6.81 3.19
N PRO A 36 1.05 -6.27 2.26
CA PRO A 36 1.18 -4.88 1.84
C PRO A 36 0.99 -3.97 3.05
N ARG A 37 1.86 -2.96 3.17
CA ARG A 37 1.75 -1.94 4.21
C ARG A 37 0.72 -0.90 3.78
N LEU A 38 -0.38 -0.82 4.52
CA LEU A 38 -1.45 0.14 4.28
C LEU A 38 -1.26 1.41 5.12
N PHE A 39 -1.58 2.56 4.53
CA PHE A 39 -1.54 3.86 5.17
C PHE A 39 -2.95 4.47 5.17
N SER A 40 -3.33 5.09 6.28
CA SER A 40 -4.67 5.70 6.44
C SER A 40 -4.85 7.00 5.68
N SER A 41 -3.77 7.57 5.11
CA SER A 41 -3.82 8.80 4.32
C SER A 41 -2.62 8.92 3.38
N ARG A 42 -2.79 9.63 2.26
CA ARG A 42 -1.70 9.94 1.32
C ARG A 42 -0.58 10.73 2.00
N GLU A 43 -0.91 11.62 2.94
CA GLU A 43 0.08 12.40 3.68
C GLU A 43 0.96 11.50 4.57
N ASP A 44 0.37 10.53 5.27
CA ASP A 44 1.12 9.58 6.10
C ASP A 44 2.06 8.70 5.26
N ALA A 45 1.57 8.23 4.10
CA ALA A 45 2.39 7.49 3.14
C ALA A 45 3.56 8.34 2.59
N GLN A 46 3.30 9.60 2.24
CA GLN A 46 4.34 10.51 1.75
C GLN A 46 5.39 10.82 2.84
N ASN A 47 4.94 11.09 4.07
CA ASN A 47 5.83 11.29 5.21
C ASN A 47 6.73 10.07 5.46
N ALA A 48 6.20 8.85 5.26
CA ALA A 48 6.99 7.63 5.37
C ALA A 48 8.05 7.52 4.26
N ILE A 49 7.73 7.90 3.02
CA ILE A 49 8.68 7.99 1.91
C ILE A 49 9.79 8.99 2.24
N ASP A 50 9.44 10.21 2.65
CA ASP A 50 10.41 11.27 2.92
C ASP A 50 11.34 10.92 4.08
N LYS A 51 10.80 10.29 5.12
CA LYS A 51 11.60 9.78 6.22
C LYS A 51 12.58 8.70 5.75
N PHE A 52 12.12 7.74 4.95
CA PHE A 52 12.97 6.70 4.39
C PHE A 52 14.08 7.26 3.51
N ALA A 53 13.76 8.23 2.65
CA ALA A 53 14.73 8.90 1.80
C ALA A 53 15.80 9.63 2.63
N ALA A 54 15.40 10.33 3.70
CA ALA A 54 16.34 10.96 4.63
C ALA A 54 17.24 9.93 5.33
N GLU A 55 16.68 8.82 5.83
CA GLU A 55 17.43 7.73 6.46
C GLU A 55 18.42 7.08 5.46
N SER A 56 18.02 6.92 4.19
CA SER A 56 18.86 6.40 3.11
C SER A 56 20.03 7.35 2.78
N GLU A 57 19.76 8.65 2.72
CA GLU A 57 20.81 9.66 2.51
C GLU A 57 21.83 9.66 3.66
N GLU A 58 21.37 9.58 4.91
CA GLU A 58 22.26 9.48 6.07
C GLU A 58 23.09 8.19 6.05
N ALA A 59 22.47 7.05 5.73
CA ALA A 59 23.16 5.77 5.61
C ALA A 59 24.24 5.80 4.51
N PHE A 60 23.96 6.46 3.38
CA PHE A 60 24.93 6.63 2.31
C PHE A 60 26.11 7.52 2.74
N LYS A 61 25.84 8.64 3.42
CA LYS A 61 26.89 9.52 3.97
C LYS A 61 27.80 8.81 4.96
N ARG A 62 27.26 7.85 5.74
CA ARG A 62 28.04 6.99 6.64
C ARG A 62 28.81 5.88 5.93
N GLY A 63 28.48 5.59 4.68
CA GLY A 63 29.07 4.48 3.90
C GLY A 63 28.43 3.11 4.18
N ASP A 64 27.27 3.07 4.84
CA ASP A 64 26.55 1.83 5.15
C ASP A 64 25.92 1.22 3.89
N VAL A 65 25.55 2.07 2.94
CA VAL A 65 24.96 1.68 1.64
C VAL A 65 25.75 2.26 0.47
N ARG A 66 25.68 1.57 -0.67
CA ARG A 66 26.42 1.95 -1.89
C ARG A 66 25.66 2.90 -2.82
N SER A 67 24.35 3.05 -2.60
CA SER A 67 23.48 3.93 -3.39
C SER A 67 22.41 4.51 -2.48
N ILE A 68 21.95 5.70 -2.83
CA ILE A 68 20.83 6.39 -2.19
C ILE A 68 19.56 5.95 -2.91
N MET A 69 18.48 5.78 -2.14
CA MET A 69 17.11 5.80 -2.66
C MET A 69 16.48 7.13 -2.24
N THR A 70 15.85 7.85 -3.16
CA THR A 70 15.22 9.15 -2.94
C THR A 70 13.71 9.03 -2.96
N SER A 71 12.99 10.10 -2.58
CA SER A 71 11.52 10.10 -2.63
C SER A 71 10.98 9.87 -4.04
N ASP A 72 11.72 10.24 -5.09
CA ASP A 72 11.34 10.02 -6.50
C ASP A 72 11.31 8.55 -6.91
N ASP A 73 11.99 7.66 -6.17
CA ASP A 73 11.95 6.21 -6.43
C ASP A 73 10.60 5.58 -5.99
N PHE A 74 9.70 6.37 -5.39
CA PHE A 74 8.46 5.90 -4.80
C PHE A 74 7.28 6.79 -5.18
N ALA A 75 6.09 6.18 -5.21
CA ALA A 75 4.84 6.91 -5.37
C ALA A 75 3.73 6.34 -4.48
N VAL A 76 2.79 7.21 -4.11
CA VAL A 76 1.63 6.85 -3.29
C VAL A 76 0.41 6.59 -4.17
N PHE A 77 -0.15 5.39 -4.03
CA PHE A 77 -1.32 4.94 -4.76
C PHE A 77 -2.47 4.60 -3.82
N GLU A 78 -3.70 4.68 -4.33
CA GLU A 78 -4.88 4.17 -3.64
C GLU A 78 -4.90 2.64 -3.75
N ALA A 79 -5.09 1.94 -2.63
CA ALA A 79 -5.14 0.48 -2.60
C ALA A 79 -6.37 -0.07 -3.36
N SER A 80 -7.40 0.76 -3.52
CA SER A 80 -8.61 0.46 -4.30
C SER A 80 -8.43 0.65 -5.81
N ASP A 81 -7.33 1.27 -6.27
CA ASP A 81 -7.04 1.37 -7.70
C ASP A 81 -6.95 -0.04 -8.31
N PRO A 82 -7.66 -0.33 -9.41
CA PRO A 82 -7.71 -1.68 -9.97
C PRO A 82 -6.33 -2.27 -10.28
N ALA A 83 -5.42 -1.48 -10.86
CA ALA A 83 -4.09 -1.97 -11.23
C ALA A 83 -3.23 -2.28 -9.99
N ILE A 84 -3.36 -1.44 -8.95
CA ILE A 84 -2.69 -1.65 -7.67
C ILE A 84 -3.26 -2.86 -6.94
N ARG A 85 -4.58 -3.00 -6.94
CA ARG A 85 -5.28 -4.12 -6.32
C ARG A 85 -4.88 -5.45 -6.96
N ASP A 86 -4.85 -5.51 -8.29
CA ASP A 86 -4.38 -6.69 -9.02
C ASP A 86 -2.92 -7.01 -8.68
N LEU A 87 -2.04 -6.00 -8.62
CA LEU A 87 -0.64 -6.16 -8.23
C LEU A 87 -0.49 -6.69 -6.80
N ILE A 88 -1.30 -6.20 -5.85
CA ILE A 88 -1.32 -6.66 -4.46
C ILE A 88 -1.77 -8.12 -4.39
N ILE A 89 -2.85 -8.49 -5.08
CA ILE A 89 -3.36 -9.87 -5.07
C ILE A 89 -2.35 -10.83 -5.72
N GLU A 90 -1.70 -10.42 -6.81
CA GLU A 90 -0.67 -11.22 -7.49
C GLU A 90 0.57 -11.42 -6.60
N SER A 91 1.01 -10.34 -5.93
CA SER A 91 2.20 -10.37 -5.06
C SER A 91 1.94 -11.04 -3.71
N PHE A 92 0.71 -10.98 -3.21
CA PHE A 92 0.29 -11.49 -1.91
C PHE A 92 -1.02 -12.28 -2.05
N PRO A 93 -0.98 -13.52 -2.58
CA PRO A 93 -2.20 -14.31 -2.80
C PRO A 93 -2.90 -14.72 -1.49
N GLU A 94 -2.19 -14.70 -0.36
CA GLU A 94 -2.76 -14.91 0.98
C GLU A 94 -3.30 -13.62 1.61
N TYR A 95 -3.08 -12.46 0.99
CA TYR A 95 -3.68 -11.21 1.42
C TYR A 95 -5.12 -11.20 0.92
N GLU A 96 -6.05 -11.41 1.85
CA GLU A 96 -7.47 -11.18 1.59
C GLU A 96 -7.73 -9.69 1.86
N PRO A 97 -7.85 -8.84 0.81
CA PRO A 97 -8.38 -7.50 1.02
C PRO A 97 -9.74 -7.68 1.71
N ASP A 98 -10.07 -6.82 2.67
CA ASP A 98 -11.37 -6.86 3.36
C ASP A 98 -12.46 -6.64 2.30
N GLN A 99 -12.92 -7.73 1.69
CA GLN A 99 -13.94 -7.73 0.66
C GLN A 99 -15.21 -7.34 1.40
N SER A 100 -15.53 -6.05 1.37
CA SER A 100 -16.87 -5.59 1.70
C SER A 100 -17.84 -6.26 0.71
N VAL A 101 -18.34 -7.43 1.10
CA VAL A 101 -19.45 -8.13 0.46
C VAL A 101 -20.75 -7.40 0.79
N ASP A 102 -20.86 -6.13 0.36
CA ASP A 102 -22.14 -5.42 0.30
C ASP A 102 -22.84 -5.79 -1.02
N ASP A 103 -23.05 -7.08 -1.24
CA ASP A 103 -24.00 -7.62 -2.23
C ASP A 103 -24.61 -8.93 -1.73
N LEU A 104 -24.85 -9.04 -0.41
CA LEU A 104 -25.86 -9.99 0.06
C LEU A 104 -27.21 -9.32 -0.17
N PRO A 105 -28.08 -9.84 -1.07
CA PRO A 105 -29.42 -9.30 -1.22
C PRO A 105 -30.11 -9.39 0.15
N ASP A 106 -30.59 -8.26 0.64
CA ASP A 106 -31.29 -8.16 1.92
C ASP A 106 -32.44 -9.20 1.92
N PRO A 107 -32.42 -10.23 2.79
CA PRO A 107 -33.46 -11.25 2.81
C PRO A 107 -34.83 -10.70 3.25
N ASN A 108 -34.92 -9.42 3.63
CA ASN A 108 -36.15 -8.71 3.95
C ASN A 108 -36.51 -7.61 2.94
N ALA A 109 -35.86 -7.55 1.76
CA ALA A 109 -36.34 -6.68 0.68
C ALA A 109 -37.81 -7.06 0.38
N PRO A 110 -38.78 -6.15 0.55
CA PRO A 110 -40.18 -6.47 0.31
C PRO A 110 -40.33 -6.80 -1.17
N SER A 111 -40.75 -8.03 -1.48
CA SER A 111 -41.11 -8.42 -2.84
C SER A 111 -42.15 -7.43 -3.38
N ALA A 112 -41.78 -6.72 -4.45
CA ALA A 112 -42.66 -5.84 -5.20
C ALA A 112 -43.63 -6.64 -6.09
#